data_AF-A0A933LJF9-F1
#
_entry.id   AF-A0A933LJF9-F1
#
_cell.length_a   1.000
_cell.length_b   1.000
_cell.length_c   1.000
_cell.angle_alpha   90.00
_cell.angle_beta   90.00
_cell.angle_gamma   90.00
#
_symmetry.space_group_name_H-M   'P 1'
#
loop_
_entity.id
_entity.type
_entity.pdbx_description
1 polymer ?
#
loop_
_entity_poly.entity_id
_entity_poly.type
_entity_poly.pdbx_seq_one_letter_code
_entity_poly.pdbx_strand_id
1 'polypeptide(L)'
;MHPHPRDASRQIAYVCLEGGESGVYVRGSGRLEGGSATVILPEHFALVTADEGITAQVTPQGDCRGLFVAEKGSSRIVVRESQGGASNVTFDYLVMGVRRGFEDHQPIQNNTLARPSPSISQPSYELRMAAPENRGLQKLLIENGTLTPQGKVNHATAERLGWRLGPMSSKNQPPVTAIHRPGQEE
;
A
#
# COMPACT_ATOMS: atom_id res chain seq x y z
N MET A 1 -3.45 9.63 13.47
CA MET A 1 -2.39 9.73 14.52
C MET A 1 -3.08 9.86 15.86
N HIS A 2 -2.59 9.18 16.89
CA HIS A 2 -3.14 9.23 18.25
C HIS A 2 -2.05 9.67 19.24
N PRO A 3 -2.35 10.53 20.22
CA PRO A 3 -1.37 10.88 21.25
C PRO A 3 -0.98 9.63 22.07
N HIS A 4 0.28 9.52 22.45
CA HIS A 4 0.72 8.40 23.28
C HIS A 4 0.27 8.61 24.74
N PRO A 5 -0.50 7.68 25.34
CA PRO A 5 -1.17 7.91 26.63
C PRO A 5 -0.21 7.96 27.84
N ARG A 6 1.06 7.59 27.65
CA ARG A 6 2.09 7.50 28.72
C ARG A 6 3.37 8.30 28.42
N ASP A 7 3.43 9.03 27.31
CA ASP A 7 4.61 9.80 26.91
C ASP A 7 4.16 10.96 26.00
N ALA A 8 4.10 12.17 26.56
CA ALA A 8 3.60 13.35 25.85
C ALA A 8 4.49 13.78 24.67
N SER A 9 5.73 13.28 24.57
CA SER A 9 6.63 13.55 23.45
C SER A 9 6.38 12.66 22.23
N ARG A 10 5.48 11.67 22.34
CA ARG A 10 5.26 10.63 21.31
C ARG A 10 3.83 10.57 20.81
N GLN A 11 3.69 9.99 19.62
CA GLN A 11 2.41 9.64 19.01
C GLN A 11 2.41 8.22 18.47
N ILE A 12 1.23 7.62 18.37
CA ILE A 12 0.95 6.36 17.70
C ILE A 12 0.42 6.68 16.30
N ALA A 13 1.23 6.38 15.30
CA ALA A 13 0.89 6.57 13.90
C ALA A 13 0.68 5.21 13.23
N TYR A 14 -0.59 4.81 13.06
CA TYR A 14 -0.94 3.68 12.21
C TYR A 14 -0.86 4.10 10.74
N VAL A 15 -0.54 3.14 9.88
CA VAL A 15 -0.57 3.27 8.42
C VAL A 15 -1.70 2.42 7.86
N CYS A 16 -2.07 2.68 6.61
CA CYS A 16 -3.06 1.87 5.92
C CYS A 16 -2.50 0.47 5.65
N LEU A 17 -3.38 -0.53 5.64
CA LEU A 17 -3.07 -1.84 5.10
C LEU A 17 -2.98 -1.73 3.58
N GLU A 18 -1.94 -2.30 2.99
CA GLU A 18 -1.76 -2.37 1.54
C GLU A 18 -1.98 -3.82 1.08
N GLY A 19 -2.72 -3.99 -0.02
CA GLY A 19 -3.01 -5.29 -0.63
C GLY A 19 -2.99 -5.16 -2.16
N GLY A 20 -2.94 -6.30 -2.85
CA GLY A 20 -2.96 -6.35 -4.31
C GLY A 20 -4.33 -6.06 -4.93
N GLU A 21 -5.36 -5.83 -4.10
CA GLU A 21 -6.76 -5.61 -4.48
C GLU A 21 -7.41 -4.56 -3.58
N SER A 22 -8.58 -4.07 -4.00
CA SER A 22 -9.40 -3.16 -3.19
C SER A 22 -10.19 -3.94 -2.13
N GLY A 23 -9.48 -4.47 -1.12
CA GLY A 23 -10.06 -5.34 -0.10
C GLY A 23 -10.93 -4.61 0.93
N VAL A 24 -12.02 -5.26 1.35
CA VAL A 24 -12.85 -4.90 2.50
C VAL A 24 -12.92 -6.07 3.46
N TYR A 25 -13.04 -5.80 4.77
CA TYR A 25 -13.14 -6.87 5.75
C TYR A 25 -14.06 -6.51 6.92
N VAL A 26 -14.66 -7.55 7.50
CA VAL A 26 -15.31 -7.51 8.81
C VAL A 26 -14.81 -8.66 9.65
N ARG A 27 -14.72 -8.44 10.96
CA ARG A 27 -14.29 -9.45 11.91
C ARG A 27 -15.10 -9.36 13.19
N GLY A 28 -15.21 -10.45 13.89
CA GLY A 28 -15.94 -10.51 15.15
C GLY A 28 -15.89 -11.90 15.74
N SER A 29 -16.83 -12.18 16.63
CA SER A 29 -16.97 -13.49 17.26
C SER A 29 -18.41 -13.98 17.11
N GLY A 30 -18.58 -15.30 17.12
CA GLY A 30 -19.87 -15.99 17.08
C GLY A 30 -19.88 -17.17 18.06
N ARG A 31 -21.01 -17.86 18.15
CA ARG A 31 -21.17 -19.04 18.99
C ARG A 31 -21.98 -20.10 18.26
N LEU A 32 -21.51 -21.34 18.29
CA LEU A 32 -22.32 -22.48 17.83
C LEU A 32 -23.49 -22.73 18.77
N GLU A 33 -24.61 -23.14 18.20
CA GLU A 33 -25.75 -23.71 18.89
C GLU A 33 -26.01 -25.09 18.28
N GLY A 34 -25.69 -26.14 19.05
CA GLY A 34 -25.80 -27.52 18.57
C GLY A 34 -24.92 -27.81 17.34
N GLY A 35 -23.71 -27.25 17.29
CA GLY A 35 -22.75 -27.49 16.21
C GLY A 35 -22.92 -26.59 14.97
N SER A 36 -23.80 -25.58 15.00
CA SER A 36 -24.01 -24.66 13.88
C SER A 36 -24.22 -23.21 14.35
N ALA A 37 -23.79 -22.24 13.55
CA ALA A 37 -24.05 -20.83 13.76
C ALA A 37 -24.31 -20.11 12.44
N THR A 38 -25.26 -19.20 12.42
CA THR A 38 -25.40 -18.19 11.35
C THR A 38 -24.93 -16.86 11.90
N VAL A 39 -23.93 -16.26 11.25
CA VAL A 39 -23.44 -14.92 11.59
C VAL A 39 -23.97 -13.95 10.55
N ILE A 40 -24.78 -12.99 10.99
CA ILE A 40 -25.25 -11.89 10.15
C ILE A 40 -24.14 -10.83 10.11
N LEU A 41 -23.70 -10.50 8.90
CA LEU A 41 -22.68 -9.47 8.69
C LEU A 41 -23.33 -8.09 8.65
N PRO A 42 -22.59 -7.02 9.00
CA PRO A 42 -23.14 -5.66 8.97
C PRO A 42 -23.62 -5.27 7.57
N GLU A 43 -24.77 -4.58 7.50
CA GLU A 43 -25.35 -4.12 6.22
C GLU A 43 -24.36 -3.31 5.37
N HIS A 44 -23.58 -2.43 6.00
CA HIS A 44 -22.60 -1.62 5.29
C HIS A 44 -21.53 -2.46 4.56
N PHE A 45 -21.21 -3.66 5.06
CA PHE A 45 -20.30 -4.58 4.38
C PHE A 45 -20.97 -5.13 3.11
N ALA A 46 -22.23 -5.56 3.18
CA ALA A 46 -22.97 -6.02 2.03
C ALA A 46 -23.09 -4.96 0.92
N LEU A 47 -23.31 -3.70 1.29
CA LEU A 47 -23.46 -2.58 0.35
C LEU A 47 -22.20 -2.28 -0.47
N VAL A 48 -21.00 -2.56 0.07
CA VAL A 48 -19.72 -2.20 -0.56
C VAL A 48 -18.93 -3.40 -1.06
N THR A 49 -19.42 -4.63 -0.85
CA THR A 49 -18.70 -5.86 -1.23
C THR A 49 -19.27 -6.41 -2.54
N ALA A 50 -18.39 -6.85 -3.43
CA ALA A 50 -18.74 -7.60 -4.63
C ALA A 50 -19.34 -8.97 -4.24
N ASP A 51 -20.15 -9.55 -5.12
CA ASP A 51 -20.78 -10.84 -4.82
C ASP A 51 -19.78 -12.02 -4.94
N GLU A 52 -18.68 -11.81 -5.68
CA GLU A 52 -17.57 -12.75 -5.84
C GLU A 52 -16.33 -12.33 -5.02
N GLY A 53 -15.36 -13.25 -4.88
CA GLY A 53 -14.11 -12.97 -4.17
C GLY A 53 -14.20 -13.01 -2.64
N ILE A 54 -15.35 -13.40 -2.08
CA ILE A 54 -15.53 -13.49 -0.62
C ILE A 54 -14.75 -14.68 -0.05
N THR A 55 -13.96 -14.42 0.98
CA THR A 55 -13.29 -15.44 1.80
C THR A 55 -13.67 -15.27 3.27
N ALA A 56 -13.65 -16.38 4.00
CA ALA A 56 -13.97 -16.38 5.42
C ALA A 56 -13.08 -17.39 6.15
N GLN A 57 -12.54 -16.96 7.28
CA GLN A 57 -11.73 -17.77 8.20
C GLN A 57 -12.42 -17.76 9.55
N VAL A 58 -12.40 -18.92 10.22
CA VAL A 58 -12.98 -19.10 11.56
C VAL A 58 -11.98 -19.83 12.46
N THR A 59 -11.92 -19.41 13.72
CA THR A 59 -11.03 -20.00 14.72
C THR A 59 -11.81 -20.31 15.98
N PRO A 60 -11.91 -21.59 16.41
CA PRO A 60 -12.60 -21.94 17.66
C PRO A 60 -11.85 -21.39 18.87
N GLN A 61 -12.60 -20.99 19.90
CA GLN A 61 -12.08 -20.50 21.19
C GLN A 61 -12.26 -21.52 22.32
N GLY A 62 -12.48 -22.79 21.97
CA GLY A 62 -12.63 -23.88 22.92
C GLY A 62 -12.51 -25.23 22.22
N ASP A 63 -12.55 -26.29 23.02
CA ASP A 63 -12.41 -27.65 22.52
C ASP A 63 -13.62 -28.06 21.66
N CYS A 64 -13.33 -28.58 20.47
CA CYS A 64 -14.29 -28.99 19.46
C CYS A 64 -13.58 -29.85 18.40
N ARG A 65 -14.35 -30.41 17.46
CA ARG A 65 -13.80 -31.23 16.36
C ARG A 65 -13.22 -30.41 15.20
N GLY A 66 -13.05 -29.11 15.39
CA GLY A 66 -12.72 -28.13 14.36
C GLY A 66 -13.97 -27.51 13.72
N LEU A 67 -13.78 -26.39 13.02
CA LEU A 67 -14.86 -25.62 12.40
C LEU A 67 -14.64 -25.49 10.89
N PHE A 68 -15.72 -25.37 10.13
CA PHE A 68 -15.68 -25.01 8.71
C PHE A 68 -16.79 -24.02 8.36
N VAL A 69 -16.57 -23.24 7.29
CA VAL A 69 -17.55 -22.31 6.73
C VAL A 69 -18.39 -23.06 5.70
N ALA A 70 -19.65 -23.32 6.04
CA ALA A 70 -20.60 -24.04 5.19
C ALA A 70 -21.23 -23.15 4.11
N GLU A 71 -21.50 -21.89 4.43
CA GLU A 71 -21.94 -20.86 3.49
C GLU A 71 -21.17 -19.57 3.73
N LYS A 72 -20.89 -18.82 2.67
CA LYS A 72 -20.30 -17.48 2.76
C LYS A 72 -20.96 -16.54 1.76
N GLY A 73 -21.14 -15.30 2.20
CA GLY A 73 -21.68 -14.21 1.39
C GLY A 73 -21.47 -12.88 2.09
N SER A 74 -21.86 -11.80 1.44
CA SER A 74 -21.64 -10.44 1.94
C SER A 74 -22.61 -10.04 3.05
N SER A 75 -23.73 -10.75 3.19
CA SER A 75 -24.74 -10.52 4.25
C SER A 75 -24.67 -11.54 5.40
N ARG A 76 -24.11 -12.73 5.19
CA ARG A 76 -23.97 -13.75 6.24
C ARG A 76 -22.89 -14.78 5.94
N ILE A 77 -22.44 -15.45 7.00
CA ILE A 77 -21.73 -16.74 6.91
C ILE A 77 -22.44 -17.79 7.77
N VAL A 78 -22.34 -19.06 7.37
CA VAL A 78 -22.79 -20.21 8.17
C VAL A 78 -21.57 -21.02 8.57
N VAL A 79 -21.40 -21.21 9.87
CA VAL A 79 -20.27 -21.94 10.46
C VAL A 79 -20.79 -23.22 11.08
N ARG A 80 -20.10 -24.34 10.85
CA ARG A 80 -20.46 -25.64 11.41
C ARG A 80 -19.26 -26.32 12.05
N GLU A 81 -19.54 -27.14 13.05
CA GLU A 81 -18.55 -28.03 13.62
C GLU A 81 -18.31 -29.24 12.69
N SER A 82 -17.05 -29.59 12.53
CA SER A 82 -16.62 -30.74 11.74
C SER A 82 -17.12 -32.06 12.33
N GLN A 83 -17.21 -33.09 11.49
CA GLN A 83 -17.54 -34.46 11.89
C GLN A 83 -18.87 -34.58 12.67
N GLY A 84 -19.85 -33.74 12.34
CA GLY A 84 -21.16 -33.74 13.00
C GLY A 84 -21.08 -33.41 14.50
N GLY A 85 -20.06 -32.65 14.92
CA GLY A 85 -20.01 -32.12 16.28
C GLY A 85 -21.23 -31.25 16.60
N ALA A 86 -21.58 -31.19 17.88
CA ALA A 86 -22.77 -30.51 18.40
C ALA A 86 -22.43 -29.58 19.58
N SER A 87 -21.18 -29.13 19.66
CA SER A 87 -20.73 -28.22 20.72
C SER A 87 -21.39 -26.85 20.61
N ASN A 88 -21.30 -26.08 21.71
CA ASN A 88 -21.74 -24.69 21.76
C ASN A 88 -20.55 -23.73 21.90
N VAL A 89 -19.43 -24.09 21.27
CA VAL A 89 -18.16 -23.35 21.37
C VAL A 89 -18.28 -21.96 20.73
N THR A 90 -17.61 -20.96 21.31
CA THR A 90 -17.43 -19.66 20.68
C THR A 90 -16.30 -19.72 19.65
N PHE A 91 -16.33 -18.81 18.69
CA PHE A 91 -15.31 -18.72 17.66
C PHE A 91 -15.10 -17.27 17.21
N ASP A 92 -13.91 -16.95 16.76
CA ASP A 92 -13.63 -15.71 16.04
C ASP A 92 -13.76 -15.93 14.54
N TYR A 93 -14.12 -14.88 13.80
CA TYR A 93 -14.19 -14.89 12.35
C TYR A 93 -13.52 -13.66 11.74
N LEU A 94 -12.99 -13.84 10.53
CA LEU A 94 -12.59 -12.79 9.60
C LEU A 94 -13.27 -13.09 8.26
N VAL A 95 -14.03 -12.14 7.72
CA VAL A 95 -14.61 -12.21 6.38
C VAL A 95 -13.99 -11.11 5.56
N MET A 96 -13.43 -11.47 4.41
CA MET A 96 -12.84 -10.53 3.45
C MET A 96 -13.60 -10.62 2.13
N GLY A 97 -13.64 -9.53 1.39
CA GLY A 97 -14.15 -9.50 0.03
C GLY A 97 -13.52 -8.37 -0.76
N VAL A 98 -13.90 -8.27 -2.03
CA VAL A 98 -13.45 -7.21 -2.92
C VAL A 98 -14.47 -6.07 -2.91
N ARG A 99 -14.00 -4.83 -2.92
CA ARG A 99 -14.87 -3.66 -2.97
C ARG A 99 -15.61 -3.61 -4.31
N ARG A 100 -16.94 -3.55 -4.24
CA ARG A 100 -17.85 -3.43 -5.39
C ARG A 100 -17.46 -2.23 -6.26
N GLY A 101 -17.28 -2.46 -7.55
CA GLY A 101 -16.87 -1.46 -8.55
C GLY A 101 -15.36 -1.24 -8.67
N PHE A 102 -14.54 -2.03 -7.97
CA PHE A 102 -13.07 -1.97 -7.98
C PHE A 102 -12.42 -3.36 -8.13
N GLU A 103 -13.16 -4.31 -8.68
CA GLU A 103 -12.77 -5.72 -8.81
C GLU A 103 -11.53 -5.90 -9.69
N ASP A 104 -11.39 -5.09 -10.73
CA ASP A 104 -10.33 -5.20 -11.73
C ASP A 104 -9.04 -4.44 -11.35
N HIS A 105 -8.88 -4.03 -10.08
CA HIS A 105 -7.72 -3.26 -9.66
C HIS A 105 -6.41 -4.00 -9.98
N GLN A 106 -5.53 -3.35 -10.74
CA GLN A 106 -4.19 -3.86 -11.03
C GLN A 106 -3.16 -3.16 -10.14
N PRO A 107 -2.41 -3.91 -9.29
CA PRO A 107 -1.43 -3.32 -8.40
C PRO A 107 -0.17 -2.85 -9.14
N ILE A 108 0.13 -3.44 -10.31
CA ILE A 108 1.20 -2.97 -11.18
C ILE A 108 0.63 -1.91 -12.12
N GLN A 109 1.06 -0.66 -11.91
CA GLN A 109 0.61 0.49 -12.69
C GLN A 109 1.80 1.28 -13.22
N ASN A 110 1.50 2.28 -14.07
CA ASN A 110 2.49 3.24 -14.53
C ASN A 110 3.14 3.94 -13.33
N ASN A 111 4.48 3.96 -13.31
CA ASN A 111 5.25 4.59 -12.24
C ASN A 111 5.13 6.13 -12.32
N THR A 112 4.13 6.69 -11.64
CA THR A 112 3.92 8.13 -11.49
C THR A 112 4.66 8.71 -10.28
N LEU A 113 4.96 7.89 -9.27
CA LEU A 113 5.63 8.30 -8.04
C LEU A 113 7.05 8.80 -8.27
N ALA A 114 7.82 8.04 -9.06
CA ALA A 114 9.23 8.37 -9.30
C ALA A 114 9.42 9.26 -10.52
N ARG A 115 8.47 9.27 -11.47
CA ARG A 115 8.60 10.05 -12.71
C ARG A 115 8.63 11.56 -12.38
N PRO A 116 9.63 12.31 -12.86
CA PRO A 116 9.70 13.75 -12.63
C PRO A 116 8.54 14.47 -13.32
N SER A 117 8.03 15.51 -12.65
CA SER A 117 7.18 16.52 -13.30
C SER A 117 7.99 17.29 -14.35
N PRO A 118 7.41 17.71 -15.49
CA PRO A 118 8.07 18.59 -16.46
C PRO A 118 8.59 19.92 -15.88
N SER A 119 8.12 20.32 -14.69
CA SER A 119 8.59 21.54 -14.02
C SER A 119 9.86 21.36 -13.18
N ILE A 120 10.27 20.13 -12.85
CA ILE A 120 11.45 19.90 -12.01
C ILE A 120 12.72 19.80 -12.87
N SER A 121 13.73 20.60 -12.53
CA SER A 121 15.06 20.48 -13.15
C SER A 121 15.76 19.19 -12.72
N GLN A 122 16.68 18.68 -13.54
CA GLN A 122 17.46 17.50 -13.20
C GLN A 122 18.22 17.63 -11.87
N PRO A 123 18.99 18.71 -11.59
CA PRO A 123 19.67 18.84 -10.30
C PRO A 123 18.70 18.81 -9.11
N SER A 124 17.53 19.44 -9.25
CA SER A 124 16.50 19.42 -8.21
C SER A 124 15.92 18.03 -7.99
N TYR A 125 15.71 17.26 -9.06
CA TYR A 125 15.25 15.88 -8.97
C TYR A 125 16.27 14.97 -8.29
N GLU A 126 17.53 15.05 -8.71
CA GLU A 126 18.63 14.28 -8.12
C GLU A 126 18.82 14.63 -6.64
N LEU A 127 18.74 15.92 -6.28
CA LEU A 127 18.79 16.36 -4.89
C LEU A 127 17.64 15.79 -4.07
N ARG A 128 16.42 15.79 -4.61
CA ARG A 128 15.25 15.16 -3.96
C ARG A 128 15.48 13.66 -3.73
N MET A 129 15.99 12.94 -4.73
CA MET A 129 16.27 11.50 -4.60
C MET A 129 17.41 11.19 -3.63
N ALA A 130 18.36 12.12 -3.45
CA ALA A 130 19.44 11.97 -2.47
C ALA A 130 19.00 12.24 -1.02
N ALA A 131 17.79 12.76 -0.79
CA ALA A 131 17.30 13.06 0.56
C ALA A 131 17.08 11.77 1.39
N PRO A 132 17.35 11.77 2.72
CA PRO A 132 17.27 10.57 3.56
C PRO A 132 15.95 9.81 3.49
N GLU A 133 14.82 10.53 3.40
CA GLU A 133 13.48 9.98 3.29
C GLU A 133 13.25 9.21 1.97
N ASN A 134 14.05 9.49 0.93
CA ASN A 134 13.95 8.85 -0.38
C ASN A 134 14.99 7.75 -0.60
N ARG A 135 15.79 7.38 0.40
CA ARG A 135 16.86 6.39 0.25
C ARG A 135 16.39 5.05 -0.34
N GLY A 136 15.22 4.58 0.09
CA GLY A 136 14.61 3.36 -0.45
C GLY A 136 14.21 3.51 -1.92
N LEU A 137 13.58 4.64 -2.27
CA LEU A 137 13.19 4.94 -3.65
C LEU A 137 14.41 5.11 -4.57
N GLN A 138 15.44 5.81 -4.10
CA GLN A 138 16.69 5.99 -4.85
C GLN A 138 17.35 4.65 -5.16
N LYS A 139 17.39 3.73 -4.19
CA LYS A 139 17.94 2.38 -4.38
C LYS A 139 17.19 1.63 -5.50
N LEU A 140 15.86 1.64 -5.47
CA LEU A 140 15.03 0.97 -6.49
C LEU A 140 15.25 1.57 -7.89
N LEU A 141 15.43 2.88 -7.99
CA LEU A 141 15.73 3.55 -9.27
C LEU A 141 17.15 3.28 -9.78
N ILE A 142 18.11 3.03 -8.89
CA ILE A 142 19.45 2.56 -9.28
C ILE A 142 19.35 1.11 -9.78
N GLU A 143 18.64 0.25 -9.05
CA GLU A 143 18.46 -1.18 -9.39
C GLU A 143 17.79 -1.37 -10.75
N ASN A 144 16.79 -0.56 -11.09
CA ASN A 144 16.12 -0.62 -12.40
C ASN A 144 16.80 0.21 -13.50
N GLY A 145 17.96 0.81 -13.22
CA GLY A 145 18.78 1.55 -14.17
C GLY A 145 18.25 2.94 -14.56
N THR A 146 17.26 3.47 -13.85
CA THR A 146 16.75 4.83 -14.03
C THR A 146 17.71 5.88 -13.47
N LEU A 147 18.41 5.56 -12.38
CA LEU A 147 19.54 6.32 -11.86
C LEU A 147 20.85 5.54 -12.03
N THR A 148 21.97 6.26 -12.16
CA THR A 148 23.32 5.68 -12.11
C THR A 148 23.68 5.27 -10.68
N PRO A 149 24.74 4.46 -10.46
CA PRO A 149 25.21 4.13 -9.11
C PRO A 149 25.55 5.34 -8.23
N GLN A 150 25.85 6.49 -8.84
CA GLN A 150 26.10 7.77 -8.17
C GLN A 150 24.81 8.56 -7.87
N GLY A 151 23.63 7.99 -8.14
CA GLY A 151 22.33 8.63 -7.92
C GLY A 151 21.97 9.71 -8.95
N LYS A 152 22.65 9.71 -10.11
CA LYS A 152 22.41 10.67 -11.21
C LYS A 152 21.39 10.14 -12.21
N VAL A 153 20.67 11.01 -12.90
CA VAL A 153 19.70 10.56 -13.92
C VAL A 153 20.43 9.81 -15.04
N ASN A 154 20.01 8.58 -15.32
CA ASN A 154 20.45 7.86 -16.50
C ASN A 154 19.63 8.35 -17.71
N HIS A 155 20.22 9.22 -18.53
CA HIS A 155 19.52 9.84 -19.66
C HIS A 155 18.98 8.84 -20.68
N ALA A 156 19.70 7.75 -20.97
CA ALA A 156 19.24 6.74 -21.93
C ALA A 156 17.98 6.00 -21.43
N THR A 157 17.97 5.61 -20.16
CA THR A 157 16.78 5.00 -19.55
C THR A 157 15.64 6.01 -19.42
N ALA A 158 15.94 7.23 -18.96
CA ALA A 158 14.95 8.28 -18.79
C ALA A 158 14.27 8.65 -20.12
N GLU A 159 15.02 8.73 -21.22
CA GLU A 159 14.47 8.98 -22.56
C GLU A 159 13.58 7.83 -23.04
N ARG A 160 14.03 6.58 -22.88
CA ARG A 160 13.23 5.38 -23.21
C ARG A 160 11.92 5.31 -22.42
N LEU A 161 11.93 5.77 -21.17
CA LEU A 161 10.75 5.87 -20.31
C LEU A 161 9.91 7.15 -20.55
N GLY A 162 10.30 7.99 -21.51
CA GLY A 162 9.61 9.22 -21.87
C GLY A 162 9.63 10.29 -20.78
N TRP A 163 10.67 10.33 -19.93
CA TRP A 163 10.82 11.38 -18.93
C TRP A 163 11.01 12.75 -19.59
N ARG A 164 10.46 13.78 -18.95
CA ARG A 164 10.59 15.18 -19.36
C ARG A 164 11.00 15.96 -18.12
N LEU A 165 12.24 16.45 -18.13
CA LEU A 165 12.80 17.29 -17.07
C LEU A 165 12.70 18.74 -17.49
N GLY A 166 12.41 19.61 -16.53
CA GLY A 166 12.30 21.05 -16.74
C GLY A 166 13.65 21.73 -16.95
N PRO A 167 13.64 22.98 -17.46
CA PRO A 167 14.86 23.77 -17.63
C PRO A 167 15.57 23.97 -16.29
N MET A 168 16.89 24.18 -16.33
CA MET A 168 17.63 24.56 -15.14
C MET A 168 17.11 25.89 -14.59
N SER A 169 16.75 25.92 -13.31
CA SER A 169 16.44 27.18 -12.63
C SER A 169 17.69 28.05 -12.53
N SER A 170 17.57 29.34 -12.81
CA SER A 170 18.67 30.32 -12.70
C SER A 170 19.28 30.40 -11.29
N LYS A 171 18.60 29.87 -10.26
CA LYS A 171 19.10 29.80 -8.88
C LYS A 171 20.14 28.69 -8.63
N ASN A 172 20.33 27.76 -9.57
CA ASN A 172 21.24 26.61 -9.43
C ASN A 172 22.40 26.60 -10.46
N GLN A 173 22.70 27.73 -11.10
CA GLN A 173 23.90 27.83 -11.93
C GLN A 173 25.15 27.86 -11.04
N PRO A 174 26.17 27.02 -11.27
CA PRO A 174 27.46 27.21 -10.64
C PRO A 174 28.01 28.59 -11.09
N PRO A 175 28.72 29.32 -10.22
CA PRO A 175 29.28 30.62 -10.58
C PRO A 175 30.16 30.44 -11.81
N VAL A 176 29.85 31.19 -12.87
CA VAL A 176 30.69 31.25 -14.06
C VAL A 176 31.99 31.93 -13.62
N THR A 177 33.05 31.16 -13.43
CA THR A 177 34.39 31.71 -13.22
C THR A 177 34.75 32.52 -14.45
N ALA A 178 34.67 33.85 -14.34
CA ALA A 178 35.14 34.74 -15.39
C ALA A 178 36.62 34.45 -15.66
N ILE A 179 36.91 33.91 -16.85
CA ILE A 179 38.26 33.71 -17.34
C ILE A 179 38.83 35.11 -17.59
N HIS A 180 39.71 35.56 -16.70
CA HIS A 180 40.44 36.81 -16.85
C HIS A 180 41.36 36.69 -18.06
N ARG A 181 41.05 37.39 -19.16
CA ARG A 181 42.01 37.59 -20.25
C ARG A 181 42.97 38.73 -19.85
N PRO A 182 44.30 38.54 -19.94
CA PRO A 182 45.25 39.60 -19.62
C PRO A 182 45.12 40.74 -20.63
N GLY A 183 45.14 41.97 -20.11
CA GLY A 183 44.97 43.20 -20.87
C GLY A 183 46.08 43.41 -21.91
N GLN A 184 45.69 43.97 -23.05
CA GLN A 184 46.61 44.66 -23.94
C GLN A 184 46.72 46.13 -23.51
N GLU A 185 47.94 46.62 -23.61
CA GLU A 185 48.44 47.95 -23.27
C GLU A 185 47.79 49.06 -24.11
N GLU A 186 47.64 50.23 -23.48
CA GLU A 186 48.01 51.54 -24.04
C GLU A 186 48.60 52.42 -22.92
#